data_AF-I7M8J6-F1
#
_entry.id   AF-I7M8J6-F1
#
_cell.length_a   1.000
_cell.length_b   1.000
_cell.length_c   1.000
_cell.angle_alpha   90.00
_cell.angle_beta   90.00
_cell.angle_gamma   90.00
#
_symmetry.space_group_name_H-M   'P 1'
#
loop_
_entity.id
_entity.type
_entity.pdbx_description
1 polymer ?
#
loop_
_entity_poly.entity_id
_entity_poly.type
_entity_poly.pdbx_seq_one_letter_code
_entity_poly.pdbx_strand_id
1 'polypeptide(L)'
;MFQESSQIIKGSSNSFGGCLNFINTFQTNQPSQVSISQNTFIQCKSKYLGGAISGISAIGYENQFIDCNSQIGGAIYFIQQSYVIDSNQFSGNTGYLAANDYNQQALKIKIEEILEINNNNQNNSNVFIKTDQYLYPGLIYIIRLSIELDGNLYDQYTDKNNFGNLYSFLVSPSNNFVPNIPAQLFSINYPFLVWSAQDVQFNGKQAIDLEDIRIFLAQLQTLRTSQYKIYNGCKEQGMEKIYLNNQQNKFFICKYCEQTKVSYYGVCQNCQPDQFSQCYGNYSELKQSYWRSKYSVDQQDIFYCTNNPESCQGGSGIGNQLCYEGHVGAQCLNCDIYGTYWNEKYSIMGFFQCVKCNSISLNTFKITVLIVVLVLSLILILISTFKKLKNEIYALYLSKMQIFFIGKTIQKQTLTSTYIKILLFHIQIYFISSQFTKVDIISSFLEFQFLFYNPLSSPFFSLDCLISQYKPESVSMGYTDLLITFIIPLLISSITIFISTSIFILKRKLFRRSLYATLLTSVYIFMIVFYSILLEKTLSSFFCLNLDKDKYYSLIDLSLECGNSSQLQKIQNLSLVILILFLITLPTIVFFKLFQSRKRLKKLNFSIGR
;
A
#
# COMPACT_ATOMS: atom_id res chain seq x y z
N MET A 1 -47.19 -55.73 -17.02
CA MET A 1 -46.91 -57.05 -16.42
C MET A 1 -46.11 -57.83 -17.45
N PHE A 2 -44.82 -58.05 -17.19
CA PHE A 2 -43.99 -58.98 -17.96
C PHE A 2 -43.93 -60.27 -17.15
N GLN A 3 -44.54 -61.35 -17.64
CA GLN A 3 -44.74 -62.59 -16.87
C GLN A 3 -44.07 -63.81 -17.52
N GLU A 4 -43.15 -63.60 -18.45
CA GLU A 4 -42.34 -64.65 -19.08
C GLU A 4 -40.88 -64.47 -18.69
N SER A 5 -40.16 -65.59 -18.49
CA SER A 5 -38.74 -65.61 -18.17
C SER A 5 -37.91 -65.05 -19.33
N SER A 6 -37.75 -63.73 -19.38
CA SER A 6 -37.04 -63.05 -20.46
C SER A 6 -35.66 -62.59 -20.01
N GLN A 7 -34.72 -62.57 -20.97
CA GLN A 7 -33.37 -62.02 -20.78
C GLN A 7 -33.24 -60.72 -21.57
N ILE A 8 -32.91 -59.63 -20.89
CA ILE A 8 -32.65 -58.32 -21.51
C ILE A 8 -31.17 -58.01 -21.34
N ILE A 9 -30.46 -57.93 -22.46
CA ILE A 9 -28.99 -57.89 -22.49
C ILE A 9 -28.52 -56.62 -23.21
N LYS A 10 -27.50 -55.95 -22.65
CA LYS A 10 -26.77 -54.82 -23.27
C LYS A 10 -27.65 -53.63 -23.67
N GLY A 11 -28.74 -53.37 -22.93
CA GLY A 11 -29.49 -52.12 -23.09
C GLY A 11 -28.63 -50.92 -22.73
N SER A 12 -28.79 -49.81 -23.45
CA SER A 12 -28.08 -48.56 -23.17
C SER A 12 -28.99 -47.34 -23.33
N SER A 13 -28.84 -46.37 -22.44
CA SER A 13 -29.60 -45.10 -22.46
C SER A 13 -28.71 -43.92 -22.10
N ASN A 14 -28.89 -42.81 -22.82
CA ASN A 14 -28.16 -41.56 -22.56
C ASN A 14 -28.68 -40.78 -21.34
N SER A 15 -29.80 -41.21 -20.74
CA SER A 15 -30.40 -40.55 -19.59
C SER A 15 -30.70 -41.53 -18.46
N PHE A 16 -31.80 -42.27 -18.56
CA PHE A 16 -32.32 -43.12 -17.49
C PHE A 16 -32.65 -44.51 -18.03
N GLY A 17 -32.49 -45.53 -17.18
CA GLY A 17 -32.96 -46.89 -17.44
C GLY A 17 -32.36 -47.48 -18.72
N GLY A 18 -31.22 -48.16 -18.61
CA GLY A 18 -30.53 -48.69 -19.79
C GLY A 18 -31.34 -49.73 -20.54
N CYS A 19 -32.15 -50.50 -19.82
CA CYS A 19 -33.02 -51.53 -20.38
C CYS A 19 -34.49 -51.11 -20.35
N LEU A 20 -34.98 -50.61 -19.21
CA LEU A 20 -36.35 -50.13 -19.06
C LEU A 20 -36.38 -48.77 -18.35
N ASN A 21 -37.11 -47.81 -18.93
CA ASN A 21 -37.28 -46.48 -18.35
C ASN A 21 -38.77 -46.18 -18.15
N PHE A 22 -39.17 -46.01 -16.90
CA PHE A 22 -40.52 -45.66 -16.47
C PHE A 22 -40.62 -44.24 -15.93
N ILE A 23 -39.55 -43.44 -16.02
CA ILE A 23 -39.60 -42.01 -15.70
C ILE A 23 -40.44 -41.33 -16.78
N ASN A 24 -41.70 -41.07 -16.47
CA ASN A 24 -42.57 -40.26 -17.31
C ASN A 24 -42.28 -38.78 -17.05
N THR A 25 -41.69 -38.10 -18.02
CA THR A 25 -41.31 -36.68 -17.93
C THR A 25 -42.50 -35.73 -17.78
N PHE A 26 -43.74 -36.20 -17.97
CA PHE A 26 -44.93 -35.32 -18.05
C PHE A 26 -46.07 -35.66 -17.08
N GLN A 27 -45.99 -36.75 -16.29
CA GLN A 27 -47.03 -37.09 -15.29
C GLN A 27 -46.39 -37.28 -13.91
N THR A 28 -46.39 -36.22 -13.10
CA THR A 28 -45.51 -36.08 -11.94
C THR A 28 -45.89 -36.87 -10.69
N ASN A 29 -47.07 -37.50 -10.61
CA ASN A 29 -47.60 -37.95 -9.31
C ASN A 29 -48.19 -39.37 -9.27
N GLN A 30 -48.14 -40.15 -10.34
CA GLN A 30 -48.58 -41.55 -10.27
C GLN A 30 -47.38 -42.49 -10.31
N PRO A 31 -47.02 -43.11 -9.17
CA PRO A 31 -45.99 -44.13 -9.17
C PRO A 31 -46.42 -45.26 -10.10
N SER A 32 -45.62 -45.54 -11.11
CA SER A 32 -45.81 -46.71 -11.95
C SER A 32 -45.44 -47.94 -11.12
N GLN A 33 -46.46 -48.60 -10.58
CA GLN A 33 -46.30 -49.94 -10.03
C GLN A 33 -46.12 -50.89 -11.20
N VAL A 34 -44.88 -51.31 -11.44
CA VAL A 34 -44.55 -52.25 -12.51
C VAL A 34 -44.24 -53.60 -11.89
N SER A 35 -45.10 -54.58 -12.11
CA SER A 35 -44.80 -55.97 -11.79
C SER A 35 -43.92 -56.60 -12.88
N ILE A 36 -42.62 -56.68 -12.57
CA ILE A 36 -41.60 -57.40 -13.33
C ILE A 36 -41.10 -58.52 -12.41
N SER A 37 -41.26 -59.77 -12.81
CA SER A 37 -40.84 -60.93 -12.03
C SER A 37 -40.15 -61.95 -12.93
N GLN A 38 -39.15 -62.67 -12.40
CA GLN A 38 -38.46 -63.76 -13.12
C GLN A 38 -37.71 -63.33 -14.39
N ASN A 39 -37.18 -62.10 -14.43
CA ASN A 39 -36.41 -61.60 -15.58
C ASN A 39 -34.93 -61.44 -15.24
N THR A 40 -34.06 -61.62 -16.23
CA THR A 40 -32.60 -61.41 -16.10
C THR A 40 -32.16 -60.20 -16.93
N PHE A 41 -31.54 -59.22 -16.28
CA PHE A 41 -30.96 -58.01 -16.87
C PHE A 41 -29.43 -58.11 -16.83
N ILE A 42 -28.78 -58.05 -17.99
CA ILE A 42 -27.33 -58.26 -18.11
C ILE A 42 -26.70 -57.07 -18.84
N GLN A 43 -25.68 -56.46 -18.23
CA GLN A 43 -24.88 -55.38 -18.84
C GLN A 43 -25.71 -54.17 -19.32
N CYS A 44 -26.82 -53.87 -18.64
CA CYS A 44 -27.61 -52.67 -18.93
C CYS A 44 -26.90 -51.42 -18.41
N LYS A 45 -26.89 -50.34 -19.19
CA LYS A 45 -26.16 -49.11 -18.88
C LYS A 45 -27.03 -47.88 -19.04
N SER A 46 -27.06 -46.99 -18.05
CA SER A 46 -27.65 -45.67 -18.20
C SER A 46 -26.71 -44.57 -17.73
N LYS A 47 -26.87 -43.36 -18.27
CA LYS A 47 -26.00 -42.25 -17.90
C LYS A 47 -26.21 -41.79 -16.46
N TYR A 48 -27.45 -41.68 -15.96
CA TYR A 48 -27.72 -41.05 -14.67
C TYR A 48 -28.35 -42.00 -13.65
N LEU A 49 -29.52 -42.55 -13.94
CA LEU A 49 -30.34 -43.23 -12.93
C LEU A 49 -30.77 -44.60 -13.41
N GLY A 50 -30.48 -45.65 -12.63
CA GLY A 50 -30.97 -47.01 -12.88
C GLY A 50 -30.29 -47.64 -14.09
N GLY A 51 -29.27 -48.48 -13.90
CA GLY A 51 -28.55 -49.06 -15.04
C GLY A 51 -29.42 -49.99 -15.87
N ALA A 52 -30.21 -50.83 -15.22
CA ALA A 52 -31.22 -51.67 -15.87
C ALA A 52 -32.59 -50.98 -15.91
N ILE A 53 -33.13 -50.61 -14.75
CA ILE A 53 -34.50 -50.11 -14.62
C ILE A 53 -34.49 -48.77 -13.90
N SER A 54 -35.22 -47.79 -14.41
CA SER A 54 -35.39 -46.50 -13.75
C SER A 54 -36.85 -46.12 -13.67
N GLY A 55 -37.24 -45.48 -12.57
CA GLY A 55 -38.52 -44.81 -12.49
C GLY A 55 -39.67 -45.59 -11.84
N ILE A 56 -39.36 -46.64 -11.07
CA ILE A 56 -40.38 -47.50 -10.45
C ILE A 56 -40.55 -47.20 -8.95
N SER A 57 -41.69 -47.58 -8.38
CA SER A 57 -41.92 -47.52 -6.92
C SER A 57 -41.82 -48.89 -6.24
N ALA A 58 -42.03 -49.97 -7.01
CA ALA A 58 -41.94 -51.35 -6.56
C ALA A 58 -41.52 -52.21 -7.75
N ILE A 59 -40.84 -53.32 -7.45
CA ILE A 59 -40.47 -54.35 -8.41
C ILE A 59 -41.04 -55.70 -7.94
N GLY A 60 -41.30 -56.61 -8.88
CA GLY A 60 -41.67 -57.98 -8.53
C GLY A 60 -40.48 -58.79 -7.99
N TYR A 61 -40.68 -60.09 -7.89
CA TYR A 61 -39.76 -61.04 -7.26
C TYR A 61 -38.91 -61.83 -8.27
N GLU A 62 -37.82 -62.42 -7.80
CA GLU A 62 -36.95 -63.35 -8.55
C GLU A 62 -36.32 -62.76 -9.82
N ASN A 63 -36.08 -61.45 -9.87
CA ASN A 63 -35.29 -60.84 -10.95
C ASN A 63 -33.79 -60.96 -10.67
N GLN A 64 -33.00 -61.04 -11.74
CA GLN A 64 -31.54 -61.08 -11.69
C GLN A 64 -30.94 -59.86 -12.39
N PHE A 65 -30.04 -59.14 -11.73
CA PHE A 65 -29.34 -57.98 -12.27
C PHE A 65 -27.84 -58.21 -12.24
N ILE A 66 -27.22 -58.29 -13.41
CA ILE A 66 -25.83 -58.69 -13.59
C ILE A 66 -25.07 -57.61 -14.36
N ASP A 67 -23.99 -57.10 -13.78
CA ASP A 67 -23.05 -56.12 -14.39
C ASP A 67 -23.72 -54.86 -14.97
N CYS A 68 -24.82 -54.40 -14.36
CA CYS A 68 -25.49 -53.17 -14.77
C CYS A 68 -24.79 -51.94 -14.18
N ASN A 69 -24.79 -50.81 -14.88
CA ASN A 69 -24.15 -49.59 -14.37
C ASN A 69 -24.90 -48.28 -14.66
N SER A 70 -24.78 -47.35 -13.71
CA SER A 70 -25.31 -45.98 -13.80
C SER A 70 -24.59 -45.08 -12.78
N GLN A 71 -24.91 -43.78 -12.73
CA GLN A 71 -24.40 -42.92 -11.65
C GLN A 71 -25.03 -43.26 -10.31
N ILE A 72 -26.35 -43.48 -10.31
CA ILE A 72 -27.12 -43.75 -9.09
C ILE A 72 -28.06 -44.92 -9.35
N GLY A 73 -27.98 -45.94 -8.49
CA GLY A 73 -28.76 -47.16 -8.67
C GLY A 73 -28.21 -47.97 -9.83
N GLY A 74 -27.06 -48.62 -9.63
CA GLY A 74 -26.35 -49.33 -10.70
C GLY A 74 -27.23 -50.37 -11.41
N ALA A 75 -28.16 -51.01 -10.71
CA ALA A 75 -29.21 -51.82 -11.32
C ALA A 75 -30.56 -51.08 -11.43
N ILE A 76 -31.10 -50.58 -10.32
CA ILE A 76 -32.46 -50.03 -10.24
C ILE A 76 -32.44 -48.64 -9.62
N TYR A 77 -33.24 -47.72 -10.16
CA TYR A 77 -33.57 -46.47 -9.50
C TYR A 77 -35.06 -46.37 -9.14
N PHE A 78 -35.34 -46.26 -7.84
CA PHE A 78 -36.67 -46.05 -7.28
C PHE A 78 -36.99 -44.55 -7.14
N ILE A 79 -38.17 -44.12 -7.61
CA ILE A 79 -38.62 -42.71 -7.48
C ILE A 79 -39.10 -42.40 -6.06
N GLN A 80 -39.55 -43.42 -5.32
CA GLN A 80 -40.10 -43.29 -3.98
C GLN A 80 -39.42 -44.29 -3.04
N GLN A 81 -39.70 -44.16 -1.74
CA GLN A 81 -39.14 -45.09 -0.76
C GLN A 81 -39.50 -46.54 -1.11
N SER A 82 -38.48 -47.37 -1.29
CA SER A 82 -38.68 -48.77 -1.66
C SER A 82 -39.14 -49.58 -0.45
N TYR A 83 -40.24 -50.33 -0.60
CA TYR A 83 -40.67 -51.32 0.39
C TYR A 83 -40.50 -52.72 -0.23
N VAL A 84 -39.50 -53.47 0.28
CA VAL A 84 -39.24 -54.90 0.04
C VAL A 84 -38.61 -55.26 -1.32
N ILE A 85 -37.35 -55.73 -1.31
CA ILE A 85 -36.59 -56.19 -2.50
C ILE A 85 -35.99 -57.61 -2.30
N ASP A 86 -36.21 -58.23 -1.13
CA ASP A 86 -35.45 -59.39 -0.61
C ASP A 86 -35.42 -60.66 -1.49
N SER A 87 -36.22 -60.73 -2.56
CA SER A 87 -36.28 -61.87 -3.49
C SER A 87 -35.52 -61.66 -4.81
N ASN A 88 -34.90 -60.49 -5.04
CA ASN A 88 -34.13 -60.22 -6.26
C ASN A 88 -32.63 -60.48 -6.04
N GLN A 89 -31.94 -60.95 -7.09
CA GLN A 89 -30.50 -61.23 -7.07
C GLN A 89 -29.73 -60.14 -7.80
N PHE A 90 -28.68 -59.63 -7.15
CA PHE A 90 -27.80 -58.60 -7.70
C PHE A 90 -26.35 -59.09 -7.72
N SER A 91 -25.65 -58.90 -8.85
CA SER A 91 -24.26 -59.33 -9.01
C SER A 91 -23.50 -58.36 -9.90
N GLY A 92 -22.36 -57.83 -9.43
CA GLY A 92 -21.47 -57.00 -10.24
C GLY A 92 -22.00 -55.62 -10.67
N ASN A 93 -23.15 -55.18 -10.15
CA ASN A 93 -23.71 -53.87 -10.50
C ASN A 93 -22.88 -52.74 -9.90
N THR A 94 -22.82 -51.60 -10.60
CA THR A 94 -22.00 -50.45 -10.19
C THR A 94 -22.78 -49.15 -10.27
N GLY A 95 -22.91 -48.46 -9.14
CA GLY A 95 -23.41 -47.10 -9.04
C GLY A 95 -22.22 -46.18 -8.83
N TYR A 96 -21.80 -45.45 -9.87
CA TYR A 96 -20.53 -44.72 -9.85
C TYR A 96 -20.48 -43.60 -8.79
N LEU A 97 -21.61 -42.97 -8.49
CA LEU A 97 -21.74 -42.02 -7.39
C LEU A 97 -22.26 -42.71 -6.12
N ALA A 98 -23.37 -43.44 -6.23
CA ALA A 98 -24.06 -44.03 -5.10
C ALA A 98 -24.92 -45.24 -5.50
N ALA A 99 -25.23 -46.08 -4.51
CA ALA A 99 -26.17 -47.20 -4.62
C ALA A 99 -25.83 -48.17 -5.77
N ASN A 100 -24.94 -49.14 -5.52
CA ASN A 100 -24.52 -50.11 -6.54
C ASN A 100 -25.68 -50.91 -7.13
N ASP A 101 -26.63 -51.29 -6.30
CA ASP A 101 -27.79 -52.06 -6.74
C ASP A 101 -29.01 -51.15 -6.90
N TYR A 102 -29.46 -50.53 -5.81
CA TYR A 102 -30.64 -49.67 -5.81
C TYR A 102 -30.60 -48.62 -4.68
N ASN A 103 -31.32 -47.51 -4.87
CA ASN A 103 -31.50 -46.46 -3.86
C ASN A 103 -32.71 -46.73 -2.95
N GLN A 104 -32.65 -46.27 -1.70
CA GLN A 104 -33.72 -46.43 -0.72
C GLN A 104 -34.69 -45.24 -0.69
N GLN A 105 -34.19 -44.05 -1.02
CA GLN A 105 -34.91 -42.79 -0.97
C GLN A 105 -34.77 -42.03 -2.29
N ALA A 106 -35.74 -41.16 -2.57
CA ALA A 106 -35.68 -40.29 -3.73
C ALA A 106 -34.47 -39.36 -3.67
N LEU A 107 -33.88 -39.10 -4.84
CA LEU A 107 -32.78 -38.16 -5.00
C LEU A 107 -33.25 -36.74 -4.73
N LYS A 108 -32.50 -35.99 -3.93
CA LYS A 108 -32.69 -34.54 -3.75
C LYS A 108 -31.50 -33.78 -4.32
N ILE A 109 -31.76 -32.66 -4.97
CA ILE A 109 -30.73 -31.75 -5.47
C ILE A 109 -30.70 -30.52 -4.58
N LYS A 110 -29.51 -30.04 -4.24
CA LYS A 110 -29.29 -28.81 -3.48
C LYS A 110 -28.35 -27.88 -4.25
N ILE A 111 -28.58 -26.57 -4.14
CA ILE A 111 -27.60 -25.57 -4.57
C ILE A 111 -26.54 -25.50 -3.50
N GLU A 112 -25.30 -25.80 -3.88
CA GLU A 112 -24.14 -25.70 -2.98
C GLU A 112 -23.61 -24.27 -2.97
N GLU A 113 -23.35 -23.72 -4.16
CA GLU A 113 -22.86 -22.36 -4.34
C GLU A 113 -23.06 -21.86 -5.78
N ILE A 114 -22.96 -20.55 -5.97
CA ILE A 114 -22.88 -19.92 -7.28
C ILE A 114 -21.47 -19.33 -7.47
N LEU A 115 -20.83 -19.72 -8.56
CA LEU A 115 -19.48 -19.33 -8.92
C LEU A 115 -19.52 -18.45 -10.17
N GLU A 116 -18.83 -17.33 -10.16
CA GLU A 116 -18.64 -16.45 -11.32
C GLU A 116 -17.47 -16.95 -12.17
N ILE A 117 -17.64 -16.99 -13.49
CA ILE A 117 -16.59 -17.38 -14.44
C ILE A 117 -15.79 -16.15 -14.86
N ASN A 118 -14.49 -16.15 -14.58
CA ASN A 118 -13.59 -15.07 -15.01
C ASN A 118 -12.95 -15.39 -16.37
N ASN A 119 -13.62 -14.96 -17.45
CA ASN A 119 -13.14 -15.18 -18.82
C ASN A 119 -11.84 -14.42 -19.18
N ASN A 120 -11.45 -13.42 -18.39
CA ASN A 120 -10.30 -12.55 -18.71
C ASN A 120 -8.95 -13.13 -18.25
N ASN A 121 -8.93 -14.15 -17.40
CA ASN A 121 -7.71 -14.78 -16.89
C ASN A 121 -7.42 -16.11 -17.59
N GLN A 122 -6.92 -16.06 -18.83
CA GLN A 122 -6.56 -17.27 -19.58
C GLN A 122 -5.36 -18.04 -18.98
N ASN A 123 -4.59 -17.44 -18.07
CA ASN A 123 -3.32 -18.00 -17.58
C ASN A 123 -3.31 -18.42 -16.09
N ASN A 124 -4.42 -18.36 -15.34
CA ASN A 124 -4.43 -18.63 -13.88
C ASN A 124 -5.42 -19.73 -13.46
N SER A 125 -5.03 -20.47 -12.42
CA SER A 125 -5.77 -21.55 -11.74
C SER A 125 -7.11 -21.14 -11.10
N ASN A 126 -7.47 -19.85 -11.12
CA ASN A 126 -8.66 -19.31 -10.45
C ASN A 126 -9.70 -18.89 -11.48
N VAL A 127 -10.22 -19.87 -12.24
CA VAL A 127 -11.29 -19.68 -13.23
C VAL A 127 -12.61 -19.27 -12.55
N PHE A 128 -12.80 -19.68 -11.30
CA PHE A 128 -14.02 -19.46 -10.53
C PHE A 128 -13.81 -18.49 -9.38
N ILE A 129 -14.71 -17.50 -9.28
CA ILE A 129 -14.78 -16.57 -8.17
C ILE A 129 -16.07 -16.87 -7.40
N LYS A 130 -15.97 -17.18 -6.11
CA LYS A 130 -17.16 -17.42 -5.29
C LYS A 130 -18.00 -16.15 -5.19
N THR A 131 -19.31 -16.28 -5.38
CA THR A 131 -20.25 -15.18 -5.23
C THR A 131 -20.89 -15.23 -3.84
N ASP A 132 -20.97 -14.09 -3.16
CA ASP A 132 -21.57 -14.01 -1.84
C ASP A 132 -23.11 -14.01 -1.94
N GLN A 133 -23.66 -13.00 -2.61
CA GLN A 133 -25.11 -12.77 -2.69
C GLN A 133 -25.56 -12.18 -4.03
N TYR A 134 -24.77 -11.28 -4.62
CA TYR A 134 -25.19 -10.51 -5.79
C TYR A 134 -24.63 -11.06 -7.10
N LEU A 135 -25.52 -11.22 -8.06
CA LEU A 135 -25.25 -11.54 -9.46
C LEU A 135 -25.43 -10.28 -10.31
N TYR A 136 -24.56 -10.10 -11.30
CA TYR A 136 -24.47 -8.90 -12.12
C TYR A 136 -24.80 -9.22 -13.59
N PRO A 137 -25.60 -8.39 -14.27
CA PRO A 137 -25.91 -8.56 -15.69
C PRO A 137 -24.66 -8.64 -16.57
N GLY A 138 -24.68 -9.50 -17.59
CA GLY A 138 -23.56 -9.66 -18.53
C GLY A 138 -22.39 -10.54 -18.08
N LEU A 139 -22.37 -10.99 -16.82
CA LEU A 139 -21.42 -12.01 -16.35
C LEU A 139 -22.02 -13.42 -16.51
N ILE A 140 -21.15 -14.43 -16.49
CA ILE A 140 -21.54 -15.85 -16.58
C ILE A 140 -21.26 -16.51 -15.24
N TYR A 141 -22.21 -17.30 -14.79
CA TYR A 141 -22.20 -17.98 -13.51
C TYR A 141 -22.40 -19.49 -13.69
N ILE A 142 -21.80 -20.25 -12.79
CA ILE A 142 -22.00 -21.67 -12.60
C ILE A 142 -22.74 -21.86 -11.29
N ILE A 143 -23.91 -22.48 -11.37
CA ILE A 143 -24.68 -22.89 -10.21
C ILE A 143 -24.25 -24.33 -9.93
N ARG A 144 -23.40 -24.50 -8.91
CA ARG A 144 -22.90 -25.80 -8.48
C ARG A 144 -23.97 -26.49 -7.65
N LEU A 145 -24.27 -27.73 -8.03
CA LEU A 145 -25.29 -28.53 -7.38
C LEU A 145 -24.62 -29.68 -6.62
N SER A 146 -25.26 -30.09 -5.53
CA SER A 146 -24.93 -31.31 -4.79
C SER A 146 -26.13 -32.25 -4.81
N ILE A 147 -25.84 -33.54 -4.69
CA ILE A 147 -26.84 -34.60 -4.72
C ILE A 147 -26.94 -35.20 -3.33
N GLU A 148 -28.15 -35.26 -2.77
CA GLU A 148 -28.46 -35.99 -1.54
C GLU A 148 -29.25 -37.25 -1.90
N LEU A 149 -28.75 -38.40 -1.46
CA LEU A 149 -29.36 -39.71 -1.67
C LEU A 149 -29.20 -40.56 -0.42
N ASP A 150 -30.27 -41.25 -0.02
CA ASP A 150 -30.27 -42.16 1.14
C ASP A 150 -29.72 -41.52 2.43
N GLY A 151 -29.99 -40.23 2.60
CA GLY A 151 -29.53 -39.42 3.74
C GLY A 151 -28.08 -38.93 3.66
N ASN A 152 -27.31 -39.30 2.62
CA ASN A 152 -25.93 -38.88 2.42
C ASN A 152 -25.83 -37.77 1.36
N LEU A 153 -25.01 -36.76 1.63
CA LEU A 153 -24.70 -35.68 0.68
C LEU A 153 -23.43 -36.03 -0.10
N TYR A 154 -23.49 -35.90 -1.43
CA TYR A 154 -22.38 -36.15 -2.35
C TYR A 154 -21.94 -34.84 -3.02
N ASP A 155 -20.72 -34.43 -2.70
CA ASP A 155 -20.08 -33.18 -3.16
C ASP A 155 -18.75 -33.44 -3.91
N GLN A 156 -18.26 -34.68 -3.92
CA GLN A 156 -17.02 -35.09 -4.59
C GLN A 156 -17.30 -35.87 -5.88
N TYR A 157 -16.73 -35.38 -6.98
CA TYR A 157 -16.93 -35.92 -8.33
C TYR A 157 -15.60 -36.11 -9.04
N THR A 158 -15.53 -37.19 -9.81
CA THR A 158 -14.40 -37.75 -10.54
C THR A 158 -14.83 -38.00 -11.98
N ASP A 159 -13.89 -38.35 -12.86
CA ASP A 159 -14.20 -38.64 -14.26
C ASP A 159 -15.14 -39.83 -14.43
N LYS A 160 -15.19 -40.76 -13.46
CA LYS A 160 -16.10 -41.91 -13.48
C LYS A 160 -17.51 -41.57 -13.05
N ASN A 161 -17.68 -40.57 -12.18
CA ASN A 161 -18.98 -40.16 -11.66
C ASN A 161 -19.40 -38.74 -12.08
N ASN A 162 -19.07 -38.38 -13.33
CA ASN A 162 -19.36 -37.07 -13.89
C ASN A 162 -20.85 -36.90 -14.28
N PHE A 163 -21.49 -35.84 -13.77
CA PHE A 163 -22.85 -35.44 -14.16
C PHE A 163 -22.89 -34.37 -15.27
N GLY A 164 -21.98 -33.40 -15.19
CA GLY A 164 -21.86 -32.28 -16.11
C GLY A 164 -23.02 -31.28 -16.04
N ASN A 165 -23.26 -30.58 -17.15
CA ASN A 165 -24.33 -29.60 -17.25
C ASN A 165 -25.71 -30.27 -17.24
N LEU A 166 -26.57 -29.88 -16.30
CA LEU A 166 -27.93 -30.40 -16.14
C LEU A 166 -29.00 -29.61 -16.93
N TYR A 167 -28.59 -28.75 -17.87
CA TYR A 167 -29.52 -27.90 -18.65
C TYR A 167 -30.70 -28.67 -19.26
N SER A 168 -30.46 -29.88 -19.80
CA SER A 168 -31.52 -30.71 -20.42
C SER A 168 -32.61 -31.15 -19.45
N PHE A 169 -32.40 -31.03 -18.14
CA PHE A 169 -33.36 -31.36 -17.10
C PHE A 169 -34.14 -30.14 -16.58
N LEU A 170 -33.88 -28.94 -17.09
CA LEU A 170 -34.63 -27.75 -16.69
C LEU A 170 -36.06 -27.77 -17.24
N VAL A 171 -37.02 -27.41 -16.40
CA VAL A 171 -38.44 -27.32 -16.78
C VAL A 171 -38.80 -25.87 -17.07
N SER A 172 -39.00 -25.58 -18.36
CA SER A 172 -39.28 -24.23 -18.86
C SER A 172 -38.19 -23.22 -18.43
N PRO A 173 -36.90 -23.45 -18.79
CA PRO A 173 -35.83 -22.54 -18.44
C PRO A 173 -36.07 -21.15 -19.03
N SER A 174 -35.72 -20.10 -18.30
CA SER A 174 -35.64 -18.76 -18.88
C SER A 174 -34.49 -18.66 -19.88
N ASN A 175 -34.46 -17.58 -20.65
CA ASN A 175 -33.36 -17.26 -21.55
C ASN A 175 -32.02 -17.02 -20.82
N ASN A 176 -32.05 -16.89 -19.48
CA ASN A 176 -30.84 -16.68 -18.69
C ASN A 176 -30.01 -17.96 -18.50
N PHE A 177 -30.59 -19.14 -18.72
CA PHE A 177 -29.84 -20.40 -18.68
C PHE A 177 -29.17 -20.68 -20.03
N VAL A 178 -27.88 -21.02 -20.00
CA VAL A 178 -27.08 -21.22 -21.21
C VAL A 178 -26.92 -22.73 -21.50
N PRO A 179 -27.42 -23.25 -22.63
CA PRO A 179 -27.28 -24.67 -22.98
C PRO A 179 -25.84 -25.04 -23.35
N ASN A 180 -25.14 -24.14 -24.04
CA ASN A 180 -23.80 -24.39 -24.56
C ASN A 180 -22.76 -24.19 -23.47
N ILE A 181 -21.99 -25.24 -23.20
CA ILE A 181 -20.92 -25.22 -22.21
C ILE A 181 -19.68 -24.55 -22.84
N PRO A 182 -19.13 -23.46 -22.25
CA PRO A 182 -17.83 -22.94 -22.65
C PRO A 182 -16.76 -24.03 -22.54
N ALA A 183 -15.82 -24.09 -23.49
CA ALA A 183 -14.81 -25.16 -23.53
C ALA A 183 -13.98 -25.30 -22.24
N GLN A 184 -13.80 -24.19 -21.52
CA GLN A 184 -13.13 -24.13 -20.22
C GLN A 184 -13.82 -24.94 -19.12
N LEU A 185 -15.10 -25.29 -19.29
CA LEU A 185 -15.88 -26.02 -18.30
C LEU A 185 -15.99 -27.52 -18.58
N PHE A 186 -15.39 -28.03 -19.67
CA PHE A 186 -15.43 -29.45 -20.00
C PHE A 186 -14.74 -30.35 -18.96
N SER A 187 -13.87 -29.79 -18.13
CA SER A 187 -13.19 -30.50 -17.04
C SER A 187 -14.00 -30.55 -15.73
N ILE A 188 -15.20 -29.96 -15.68
CA ILE A 188 -16.05 -29.99 -14.48
C ILE A 188 -16.80 -31.33 -14.41
N ASN A 189 -16.61 -32.03 -13.29
CA ASN A 189 -17.23 -33.34 -13.06
C ASN A 189 -18.50 -33.28 -12.19
N TYR A 190 -18.69 -32.24 -11.39
CA TYR A 190 -19.89 -32.08 -10.57
C TYR A 190 -21.12 -31.66 -11.40
N PRO A 191 -22.36 -31.89 -10.92
CA PRO A 191 -23.55 -31.39 -11.59
C PRO A 191 -23.62 -29.87 -11.49
N PHE A 192 -23.86 -29.20 -12.62
CA PHE A 192 -23.96 -27.74 -12.64
C PHE A 192 -24.98 -27.24 -13.65
N LEU A 193 -25.32 -25.95 -13.52
CA LEU A 193 -26.04 -25.18 -14.53
C LEU A 193 -25.25 -23.93 -14.88
N VAL A 194 -25.27 -23.53 -16.15
CA VAL A 194 -24.69 -22.26 -16.59
C VAL A 194 -25.80 -21.22 -16.68
N TRP A 195 -25.58 -20.08 -16.05
CA TRP A 195 -26.56 -19.00 -15.96
C TRP A 195 -25.91 -17.64 -16.26
N SER A 196 -26.59 -16.78 -16.98
CA SER A 196 -26.18 -15.41 -17.29
C SER A 196 -27.40 -14.52 -17.40
N ALA A 197 -27.40 -13.38 -16.73
CA ALA A 197 -28.49 -12.41 -16.81
C ALA A 197 -28.48 -11.69 -18.18
N GLN A 198 -29.29 -12.20 -19.11
CA GLN A 198 -29.51 -11.62 -20.44
C GLN A 198 -30.79 -10.77 -20.47
N ASP A 199 -31.90 -11.29 -19.95
CA ASP A 199 -33.23 -10.70 -20.07
C ASP A 199 -33.84 -10.41 -18.68
N VAL A 200 -33.19 -9.55 -17.90
CA VAL A 200 -33.64 -9.21 -16.54
C VAL A 200 -34.34 -7.86 -16.48
N GLN A 201 -35.61 -7.84 -16.06
CA GLN A 201 -36.39 -6.62 -15.85
C GLN A 201 -36.43 -6.24 -14.37
N PHE A 202 -35.82 -5.11 -14.02
CA PHE A 202 -35.74 -4.65 -12.62
C PHE A 202 -36.98 -3.87 -12.14
N ASN A 203 -37.80 -3.34 -13.04
CA ASN A 203 -39.03 -2.58 -12.71
C ASN A 203 -38.82 -1.50 -11.62
N GLY A 204 -37.69 -0.78 -11.69
CA GLY A 204 -37.33 0.27 -10.73
C GLY A 204 -36.75 -0.22 -9.40
N LYS A 205 -36.65 -1.54 -9.17
CA LYS A 205 -36.00 -2.10 -7.98
C LYS A 205 -34.47 -2.07 -8.12
N GLN A 206 -33.78 -1.94 -6.99
CA GLN A 206 -32.31 -1.99 -6.93
C GLN A 206 -31.78 -3.42 -7.06
N ALA A 207 -32.54 -4.41 -6.61
CA ALA A 207 -32.23 -5.82 -6.77
C ALA A 207 -33.53 -6.62 -6.90
N ILE A 208 -33.43 -7.76 -7.56
CA ILE A 208 -34.51 -8.76 -7.65
C ILE A 208 -33.97 -10.13 -7.22
N ASP A 209 -34.83 -10.98 -6.71
CA ASP A 209 -34.42 -12.34 -6.33
C ASP A 209 -34.14 -13.17 -7.60
N LEU A 210 -33.15 -14.06 -7.53
CA LEU A 210 -32.89 -15.03 -8.60
C LEU A 210 -34.11 -15.96 -8.72
N GLU A 211 -34.54 -16.26 -9.95
CA GLU A 211 -35.69 -17.13 -10.21
C GLU A 211 -35.46 -18.56 -9.66
N ASP A 212 -36.53 -19.14 -9.08
CA ASP A 212 -36.49 -20.52 -8.59
C ASP A 212 -36.22 -21.49 -9.74
N ILE A 213 -35.31 -22.44 -9.52
CA ILE A 213 -34.88 -23.36 -10.56
C ILE A 213 -35.70 -24.64 -10.47
N ARG A 214 -36.43 -24.97 -11.53
CA ARG A 214 -37.19 -26.22 -11.62
C ARG A 214 -36.43 -27.25 -12.43
N ILE A 215 -36.02 -28.34 -11.79
CA ILE A 215 -35.28 -29.45 -12.41
C ILE A 215 -36.15 -30.71 -12.35
N PHE A 216 -36.24 -31.42 -13.47
CA PHE A 216 -36.84 -32.74 -13.56
C PHE A 216 -35.74 -33.79 -13.71
N LEU A 217 -35.22 -34.28 -12.58
CA LEU A 217 -34.28 -35.40 -12.52
C LEU A 217 -34.96 -36.54 -11.75
N ALA A 218 -35.63 -37.43 -12.49
CA ALA A 218 -36.63 -38.42 -12.03
C ALA A 218 -37.89 -37.86 -11.35
N GLN A 219 -37.76 -36.82 -10.54
CA GLN A 219 -38.85 -36.12 -9.90
C GLN A 219 -38.69 -34.61 -10.11
N LEU A 220 -39.82 -33.89 -10.21
CA LEU A 220 -39.82 -32.44 -10.25
C LEU A 220 -39.35 -31.87 -8.90
N GLN A 221 -38.27 -31.09 -8.92
CA GLN A 221 -37.70 -30.42 -7.76
C GLN A 221 -37.61 -28.93 -8.03
N THR A 222 -37.96 -28.12 -7.03
CA THR A 222 -37.82 -26.66 -7.07
C THR A 222 -36.69 -26.26 -6.12
N LEU A 223 -35.59 -25.78 -6.69
CA LEU A 223 -34.45 -25.27 -5.95
C LEU A 223 -34.70 -23.81 -5.62
N ARG A 224 -34.85 -23.51 -4.33
CA ARG A 224 -35.05 -22.14 -3.86
C ARG A 224 -33.76 -21.36 -3.97
N THR A 225 -33.83 -20.19 -4.59
CA THR A 225 -32.68 -19.32 -4.88
C THR A 225 -32.73 -17.99 -4.13
N SER A 226 -33.65 -17.84 -3.16
CA SER A 226 -33.91 -16.59 -2.43
C SER A 226 -32.71 -15.98 -1.70
N GLN A 227 -31.65 -16.76 -1.47
CA GLN A 227 -30.40 -16.26 -0.90
C GLN A 227 -29.56 -15.44 -1.90
N TYR A 228 -29.80 -15.61 -3.21
CA TYR A 228 -29.10 -14.90 -4.28
C TYR A 228 -30.00 -13.85 -4.93
N LYS A 229 -29.41 -12.70 -5.24
CA LYS A 229 -30.11 -11.56 -5.84
C LYS A 229 -29.38 -11.05 -7.06
N ILE A 230 -30.13 -10.61 -8.06
CA ILE A 230 -29.60 -9.95 -9.25
C ILE A 230 -29.60 -8.45 -8.96
N TYR A 231 -28.45 -7.79 -9.08
CA TYR A 231 -28.29 -6.37 -8.77
C TYR A 231 -28.49 -5.48 -10.01
N ASN A 232 -29.21 -4.38 -9.85
CA ASN A 232 -29.46 -3.38 -10.88
C ASN A 232 -28.28 -2.39 -11.00
N GLY A 233 -27.11 -2.90 -11.34
CA GLY A 233 -25.89 -2.12 -11.48
C GLY A 233 -24.68 -3.04 -11.64
N CYS A 234 -23.48 -2.48 -11.52
CA CYS A 234 -22.22 -3.22 -11.54
C CYS A 234 -21.47 -2.96 -10.23
N LYS A 235 -20.45 -3.78 -9.92
CA LYS A 235 -19.55 -3.48 -8.80
C LYS A 235 -18.90 -2.11 -9.03
N GLU A 236 -18.88 -1.26 -8.01
CA GLU A 236 -18.25 0.06 -8.10
C GLU A 236 -16.75 -0.05 -8.40
N GLN A 237 -16.10 -1.10 -7.93
CA GLN A 237 -14.69 -1.36 -8.19
C GLN A 237 -14.53 -2.49 -9.21
N GLY A 238 -13.71 -2.21 -10.21
CA GLY A 238 -13.23 -3.17 -11.18
C GLY A 238 -14.14 -3.49 -12.36
N MET A 239 -15.33 -2.90 -12.39
CA MET A 239 -16.27 -3.04 -13.50
C MET A 239 -16.67 -1.69 -14.06
N GLU A 240 -17.19 -1.73 -15.28
CA GLU A 240 -17.95 -0.65 -15.91
C GLU A 240 -19.32 -1.13 -16.38
N LYS A 241 -20.25 -0.18 -16.46
CA LYS A 241 -21.60 -0.37 -16.98
C LYS A 241 -21.64 0.00 -18.46
N ILE A 242 -21.86 -0.97 -19.33
CA ILE A 242 -21.95 -0.76 -20.78
C ILE A 242 -23.40 -0.83 -21.21
N TYR A 243 -23.91 0.23 -21.83
CA TYR A 243 -25.26 0.25 -22.39
C TYR A 243 -25.26 -0.34 -23.81
N LEU A 244 -26.05 -1.39 -24.00
CA LEU A 244 -26.28 -1.99 -25.32
C LEU A 244 -27.46 -1.27 -25.98
N ASN A 245 -27.20 -0.65 -27.13
CA ASN A 245 -28.20 0.15 -27.83
C ASN A 245 -28.98 -0.75 -28.79
N ASN A 246 -30.14 -1.25 -28.36
CA ASN A 246 -31.15 -1.81 -29.26
C ASN A 246 -32.32 -0.83 -29.35
N GLN A 247 -32.84 -0.64 -30.57
CA GLN A 247 -33.71 0.46 -31.00
C GLN A 247 -35.01 0.67 -30.19
N GLN A 248 -35.33 -0.15 -29.19
CA GLN A 248 -36.54 -0.03 -28.38
C GLN A 248 -36.35 -0.17 -26.86
N ASN A 249 -35.19 -0.60 -26.35
CA ASN A 249 -34.94 -0.73 -24.89
C ASN A 249 -33.45 -0.57 -24.55
N LYS A 250 -33.15 0.23 -23.53
CA LYS A 250 -31.78 0.41 -23.00
C LYS A 250 -31.48 -0.70 -21.99
N PHE A 251 -30.77 -1.73 -22.42
CA PHE A 251 -30.21 -2.75 -21.51
C PHE A 251 -28.76 -2.39 -21.20
N PHE A 252 -28.26 -2.86 -20.05
CA PHE A 252 -26.85 -2.71 -19.71
C PHE A 252 -26.25 -4.04 -19.31
N ILE A 253 -24.95 -4.15 -19.51
CA ILE A 253 -24.14 -5.27 -19.04
C ILE A 253 -23.00 -4.73 -18.18
N CYS A 254 -22.55 -5.55 -17.25
CA CYS A 254 -21.36 -5.31 -16.46
C CYS A 254 -20.19 -6.02 -17.12
N LYS A 255 -19.11 -5.27 -17.31
CA LYS A 255 -17.87 -5.80 -17.87
C LYS A 255 -16.72 -5.45 -16.95
N TYR A 256 -15.84 -6.41 -16.69
CA TYR A 256 -14.58 -6.13 -16.01
C TYR A 256 -13.69 -5.24 -16.87
N CYS A 257 -12.97 -4.32 -16.23
CA CYS A 257 -11.96 -3.54 -16.94
C CYS A 257 -10.89 -4.46 -17.52
N GLU A 258 -10.67 -4.35 -18.82
CA GLU A 258 -9.64 -5.08 -19.55
C GLU A 258 -8.24 -4.67 -19.10
N GLN A 259 -7.22 -5.37 -19.59
CA GLN A 259 -5.83 -4.95 -19.41
C GLN A 259 -5.65 -3.50 -19.86
N THR A 260 -4.80 -2.75 -19.14
CA THR A 260 -4.55 -1.30 -19.30
C THR A 260 -5.68 -0.39 -18.80
N LYS A 261 -6.75 -0.94 -18.22
CA LYS A 261 -7.85 -0.16 -17.64
C LYS A 261 -8.15 -0.56 -16.20
N VAL A 262 -8.51 0.40 -15.36
CA VAL A 262 -8.93 0.16 -13.98
C VAL A 262 -10.14 1.01 -13.63
N SER A 263 -10.99 0.51 -12.73
CA SER A 263 -12.16 1.22 -12.21
C SER A 263 -12.13 1.23 -10.70
N TYR A 264 -12.05 2.42 -10.11
CA TYR A 264 -12.24 2.66 -8.68
C TYR A 264 -13.62 3.24 -8.35
N TYR A 265 -14.33 3.76 -9.36
CA TYR A 265 -15.60 4.51 -9.22
C TYR A 265 -16.63 4.13 -10.30
N GLY A 266 -16.65 2.88 -10.76
CA GLY A 266 -17.65 2.32 -11.68
C GLY A 266 -17.46 2.66 -13.15
N VAL A 267 -16.33 3.28 -13.51
CA VAL A 267 -15.94 3.63 -14.88
C VAL A 267 -14.51 3.17 -15.12
N CYS A 268 -14.28 2.40 -16.18
CA CYS A 268 -12.94 1.97 -16.54
C CYS A 268 -12.16 3.15 -17.14
N GLN A 269 -11.09 3.54 -16.47
CA GLN A 269 -10.17 4.59 -16.89
C GLN A 269 -8.88 3.97 -17.43
N ASN A 270 -8.30 4.57 -18.46
CA ASN A 270 -7.05 4.10 -19.05
C ASN A 270 -5.86 4.43 -18.13
N CYS A 271 -5.06 3.43 -17.82
CA CYS A 271 -3.79 3.60 -17.15
C CYS A 271 -2.72 4.08 -18.13
N GLN A 272 -1.99 5.13 -17.75
CA GLN A 272 -0.89 5.64 -18.57
C GLN A 272 0.32 4.70 -18.48
N PRO A 273 0.84 4.19 -19.61
CA PRO A 273 1.91 3.20 -19.61
C PRO A 273 3.21 3.76 -19.03
N ASP A 274 3.41 5.07 -19.01
CA ASP A 274 4.60 5.70 -18.43
C ASP A 274 4.62 5.64 -16.90
N GLN A 275 3.44 5.56 -16.27
CA GLN A 275 3.28 5.61 -14.81
C GLN A 275 2.96 4.25 -14.19
N PHE A 276 2.29 3.36 -14.93
CA PHE A 276 1.80 2.09 -14.44
C PHE A 276 2.53 0.90 -15.09
N SER A 277 2.89 -0.10 -14.30
CA SER A 277 3.40 -1.40 -14.78
C SER A 277 2.26 -2.33 -15.16
N GLN A 278 1.22 -2.39 -14.33
CA GLN A 278 0.06 -3.27 -14.50
C GLN A 278 -1.23 -2.55 -14.10
N CYS A 279 -2.31 -2.88 -14.81
CA CYS A 279 -3.60 -2.26 -14.61
C CYS A 279 -4.71 -3.14 -15.20
N TYR A 280 -5.65 -3.59 -14.37
CA TYR A 280 -6.81 -4.39 -14.77
C TYR A 280 -7.85 -4.39 -13.65
N GLY A 281 -9.13 -4.51 -13.99
CA GLY A 281 -10.19 -4.57 -12.98
C GLY A 281 -10.10 -3.41 -11.96
N ASN A 282 -9.88 -3.74 -10.68
CA ASN A 282 -9.67 -2.78 -9.58
C ASN A 282 -8.20 -2.69 -9.11
N TYR A 283 -7.29 -3.32 -9.85
CA TYR A 283 -5.87 -3.39 -9.54
C TYR A 283 -5.07 -2.44 -10.43
N SER A 284 -4.19 -1.66 -9.82
CA SER A 284 -3.21 -0.87 -10.56
C SER A 284 -1.91 -0.78 -9.78
N GLU A 285 -0.80 -0.96 -10.50
CA GLU A 285 0.54 -1.01 -9.97
C GLU A 285 1.37 0.11 -10.61
N LEU A 286 1.90 1.00 -9.77
CA LEU A 286 2.77 2.08 -10.20
C LEU A 286 4.19 1.57 -10.47
N LYS A 287 4.83 2.15 -11.48
CA LYS A 287 6.26 1.98 -11.72
C LYS A 287 7.08 2.61 -10.59
N GLN A 288 8.33 2.17 -10.48
CA GLN A 288 9.31 2.77 -9.58
C GLN A 288 9.43 4.29 -9.82
N SER A 289 9.75 5.03 -8.77
CA SER A 289 9.86 6.50 -8.75
C SER A 289 8.55 7.28 -8.84
N TYR A 290 7.40 6.59 -8.82
CA TYR A 290 6.08 7.21 -8.71
C TYR A 290 5.43 6.95 -7.36
N TRP A 291 4.61 7.91 -6.92
CA TRP A 291 3.89 7.88 -5.65
C TRP A 291 2.47 8.42 -5.82
N ARG A 292 1.53 7.88 -5.04
CA ARG A 292 0.14 8.36 -4.96
C ARG A 292 -0.37 8.30 -3.52
N SER A 293 -1.21 9.27 -3.14
CA SER A 293 -1.84 9.34 -1.82
C SER A 293 -3.08 8.44 -1.71
N LYS A 294 -3.76 8.17 -2.82
CA LYS A 294 -5.00 7.38 -2.91
C LYS A 294 -5.03 6.55 -4.19
N TYR A 295 -5.91 5.56 -4.24
CA TYR A 295 -6.18 4.80 -5.46
C TYR A 295 -6.82 5.71 -6.52
N SER A 296 -6.03 6.09 -7.52
CA SER A 296 -6.43 6.92 -8.66
C SER A 296 -5.52 6.60 -9.83
N VAL A 297 -6.04 6.82 -11.04
CA VAL A 297 -5.25 6.81 -12.29
C VAL A 297 -5.20 8.19 -12.95
N ASP A 298 -5.82 9.19 -12.33
CA ASP A 298 -5.73 10.56 -12.80
C ASP A 298 -4.30 11.07 -12.63
N GLN A 299 -3.73 11.62 -13.71
CA GLN A 299 -2.35 12.10 -13.72
C GLN A 299 -2.07 13.16 -12.65
N GLN A 300 -3.09 13.90 -12.20
CA GLN A 300 -2.96 14.92 -11.17
C GLN A 300 -2.77 14.35 -9.77
N ASP A 301 -3.14 13.08 -9.56
CA ASP A 301 -3.07 12.40 -8.26
C ASP A 301 -1.83 11.47 -8.18
N ILE A 302 -1.01 11.43 -9.24
CA ILE A 302 0.19 10.60 -9.36
C ILE A 302 1.41 11.50 -9.51
N PHE A 303 2.35 11.36 -8.58
CA PHE A 303 3.50 12.23 -8.47
C PHE A 303 4.79 11.46 -8.76
N TYR A 304 5.65 12.05 -9.58
CA TYR A 304 7.03 11.59 -9.72
C TYR A 304 7.86 12.13 -8.55
N CYS A 305 8.57 11.24 -7.86
CA CYS A 305 9.39 11.56 -6.69
C CYS A 305 10.65 12.33 -7.13
N THR A 306 10.51 13.64 -7.31
CA THR A 306 11.48 14.47 -8.03
C THR A 306 12.78 14.65 -7.24
N ASN A 307 12.68 14.74 -5.91
CA ASN A 307 13.83 15.03 -5.05
C ASN A 307 14.64 13.77 -4.70
N ASN A 308 13.99 12.61 -4.62
CA ASN A 308 14.65 11.32 -4.44
C ASN A 308 13.84 10.21 -5.14
N PRO A 309 14.12 9.92 -6.43
CA PRO A 309 13.40 8.89 -7.18
C PRO A 309 13.53 7.49 -6.60
N GLU A 310 14.63 7.19 -5.89
CA GLU A 310 14.91 5.88 -5.31
C GLU A 310 14.08 5.62 -4.04
N SER A 311 13.63 6.67 -3.35
CA SER A 311 12.75 6.55 -2.17
C SER A 311 11.37 5.99 -2.49
N CYS A 312 10.94 6.06 -3.75
CA CYS A 312 9.64 5.56 -4.19
C CYS A 312 9.84 4.25 -4.95
N GLN A 313 9.53 3.13 -4.30
CA GLN A 313 9.65 1.79 -4.90
C GLN A 313 8.57 1.52 -5.96
N GLY A 314 7.44 2.24 -5.91
CA GLY A 314 6.27 1.92 -6.72
C GLY A 314 5.49 0.73 -6.14
N GLY A 315 4.66 0.09 -6.96
CA GLY A 315 3.81 -1.02 -6.54
C GLY A 315 2.32 -0.68 -6.50
N SER A 316 1.51 -1.58 -5.94
CA SER A 316 0.05 -1.48 -5.98
C SER A 316 -0.59 -0.67 -4.86
N GLY A 317 0.17 -0.32 -3.81
CA GLY A 317 -0.35 0.37 -2.63
C GLY A 317 -0.61 1.86 -2.80
N ILE A 318 -0.69 2.53 -1.66
CA ILE A 318 -0.83 4.00 -1.52
C ILE A 318 0.04 4.51 -0.37
N GLY A 319 0.44 5.78 -0.42
CA GLY A 319 1.16 6.44 0.67
C GLY A 319 2.48 5.74 1.02
N ASN A 320 2.67 5.38 2.30
CA ASN A 320 3.89 4.76 2.81
C ASN A 320 4.14 3.35 2.22
N GLN A 321 3.12 2.68 1.69
CA GLN A 321 3.27 1.36 1.06
C GLN A 321 4.10 1.38 -0.22
N LEU A 322 4.26 2.56 -0.81
CA LEU A 322 5.04 2.78 -2.03
C LEU A 322 6.47 3.24 -1.73
N CYS A 323 6.81 3.39 -0.45
CA CYS A 323 8.10 3.93 -0.02
C CYS A 323 9.14 2.83 0.21
N TYR A 324 10.39 3.17 -0.06
CA TYR A 324 11.55 2.39 0.34
C TYR A 324 11.64 2.29 1.87
N GLU A 325 12.23 1.21 2.38
CA GLU A 325 12.37 0.96 3.81
C GLU A 325 13.00 2.16 4.54
N GLY A 326 12.35 2.61 5.62
CA GLY A 326 12.77 3.78 6.40
C GLY A 326 12.22 5.12 5.93
N HIS A 327 11.68 5.19 4.72
CA HIS A 327 11.02 6.38 4.18
C HIS A 327 9.51 6.35 4.42
N VAL A 328 8.93 7.52 4.66
CA VAL A 328 7.49 7.75 4.91
C VAL A 328 7.06 9.13 4.40
N GLY A 329 5.74 9.35 4.36
CA GLY A 329 5.14 10.64 4.02
C GLY A 329 5.00 10.89 2.52
N ALA A 330 4.65 12.11 2.15
CA ALA A 330 4.44 12.50 0.75
C ALA A 330 5.73 12.34 -0.06
N GLN A 331 5.62 11.65 -1.21
CA GLN A 331 6.75 11.30 -2.07
C GLN A 331 7.91 10.59 -1.35
N CYS A 332 7.66 9.98 -0.18
CA CYS A 332 8.65 9.22 0.58
C CYS A 332 9.89 10.05 0.98
N LEU A 333 9.74 11.37 1.16
CA LEU A 333 10.85 12.27 1.44
C LEU A 333 11.18 12.41 2.93
N ASN A 334 10.31 11.92 3.83
CA ASN A 334 10.54 11.97 5.26
C ASN A 334 11.04 10.61 5.78
N CYS A 335 11.76 10.62 6.90
CA CYS A 335 12.22 9.38 7.55
C CYS A 335 11.28 8.97 8.68
N ASP A 336 11.14 7.65 8.90
CA ASP A 336 10.37 7.10 10.01
C ASP A 336 11.17 7.22 11.33
N ILE A 337 11.28 8.44 11.84
CA ILE A 337 12.07 8.80 13.02
C ILE A 337 11.61 8.06 14.29
N TYR A 338 10.31 7.75 14.37
CA TYR A 338 9.71 7.10 15.52
C TYR A 338 9.57 5.57 15.34
N GLY A 339 9.72 5.05 14.12
CA GLY A 339 9.55 3.63 13.80
C GLY A 339 8.09 3.19 13.81
N THR A 340 7.18 4.10 13.45
CA THR A 340 5.73 3.87 13.46
C THR A 340 5.26 2.92 12.37
N TYR A 341 5.94 2.92 11.22
CA TYR A 341 5.57 2.13 10.05
C TYR A 341 6.54 0.95 9.85
N TRP A 342 7.84 1.19 10.00
CA TRP A 342 8.88 0.18 9.75
C TRP A 342 9.33 -0.58 11.01
N ASN A 343 8.77 -0.27 12.19
CA ASN A 343 9.17 -0.81 13.51
C ASN A 343 10.64 -0.53 13.90
N GLU A 344 11.38 0.21 13.08
CA GLU A 344 12.75 0.65 13.32
C GLU A 344 12.85 2.16 13.13
N LYS A 345 13.76 2.81 13.85
CA LYS A 345 13.92 4.28 13.80
C LYS A 345 14.92 4.68 12.71
N TYR A 346 14.56 5.68 11.92
CA TYR A 346 15.38 6.20 10.82
C TYR A 346 15.59 7.71 10.95
N SER A 347 16.78 8.20 10.67
CA SER A 347 17.04 9.65 10.62
C SER A 347 17.51 10.10 9.25
N ILE A 348 17.32 11.40 9.00
CA ILE A 348 17.80 12.06 7.80
C ILE A 348 19.33 12.12 7.82
N MET A 349 19.96 11.74 6.72
CA MET A 349 21.39 11.93 6.46
C MET A 349 21.52 12.59 5.08
N GLY A 350 22.14 13.76 4.98
CA GLY A 350 22.18 14.49 3.72
C GLY A 350 20.79 14.92 3.22
N PHE A 351 20.57 14.87 1.91
CA PHE A 351 19.33 15.32 1.28
C PHE A 351 18.35 14.16 1.05
N PHE A 352 17.25 14.15 1.81
CA PHE A 352 16.15 13.19 1.64
C PHE A 352 16.56 11.70 1.66
N GLN A 353 17.69 11.35 2.31
CA GLN A 353 18.09 9.96 2.54
C GLN A 353 17.88 9.59 3.99
N CYS A 354 17.44 8.35 4.23
CA CYS A 354 17.13 7.83 5.56
C CYS A 354 18.09 6.72 5.95
N VAL A 355 18.57 6.76 7.18
CA VAL A 355 19.52 5.77 7.73
C VAL A 355 19.02 5.26 9.06
N LYS A 356 19.19 3.95 9.30
CA LYS A 356 18.79 3.30 10.56
C LYS A 356 19.53 3.90 11.75
N CYS A 357 18.81 4.40 12.75
CA CYS A 357 19.40 4.93 13.99
C CYS A 357 20.25 3.88 14.74
N ASN A 358 19.88 2.59 14.65
CA ASN A 358 20.63 1.50 15.29
C ASN A 358 22.05 1.31 14.72
N SER A 359 22.27 1.68 13.45
CA SER A 359 23.61 1.65 12.84
C SER A 359 24.53 2.72 13.45
N ILE A 360 23.94 3.77 14.03
CA ILE A 360 24.65 4.86 14.72
C ILE A 360 24.79 4.50 16.21
N SER A 361 25.36 3.34 16.50
CA SER A 361 25.73 2.99 17.87
C SER A 361 26.67 4.04 18.46
N LEU A 362 26.51 4.31 19.77
CA LEU A 362 27.26 5.34 20.51
C LEU A 362 27.00 6.79 20.06
N ASN A 363 25.85 7.10 19.46
CA ASN A 363 25.50 8.46 19.02
C ASN A 363 25.66 9.51 20.14
N THR A 364 25.16 9.23 21.35
CA THR A 364 25.29 10.12 22.52
C THR A 364 26.74 10.36 22.90
N PHE A 365 27.58 9.33 22.87
CA PHE A 365 29.01 9.45 23.15
C PHE A 365 29.72 10.28 22.07
N LYS A 366 29.43 10.03 20.78
CA LYS A 366 29.98 10.80 19.64
C LYS A 366 29.61 12.27 19.72
N ILE A 367 28.34 12.59 19.98
CA ILE A 367 27.85 13.97 20.14
C ILE A 367 28.54 14.63 21.35
N THR A 368 28.69 13.91 22.47
CA THR A 368 29.39 14.44 23.65
C THR A 368 30.86 14.75 23.34
N VAL A 369 31.58 13.84 22.70
CA VAL A 369 32.98 14.04 22.28
C VAL A 369 33.09 15.22 21.31
N LEU A 370 32.20 15.32 20.33
CA LEU A 370 32.18 16.44 19.38
C LEU A 370 31.98 17.77 20.10
N ILE A 371 31.02 17.87 21.02
CA ILE A 371 30.77 19.10 21.79
C ILE A 371 32.02 19.47 22.60
N VAL A 372 32.67 18.50 23.25
CA VAL A 372 33.93 18.75 23.99
C VAL A 372 35.03 19.25 23.05
N VAL A 373 35.24 18.61 21.90
CA VAL A 373 36.22 19.03 20.89
C VAL A 373 35.90 20.43 20.36
N LEU A 374 34.63 20.73 20.08
CA LEU A 374 34.18 22.03 19.61
C LEU A 374 34.46 23.10 20.65
N VAL A 375 34.12 22.87 21.93
CA VAL A 375 34.41 23.80 23.03
C VAL A 375 35.92 24.01 23.19
N LEU A 376 36.72 22.94 23.15
CA LEU A 376 38.20 23.04 23.21
C LEU A 376 38.76 23.83 22.02
N SER A 377 38.26 23.57 20.81
CA SER A 377 38.68 24.29 19.61
C SER A 377 38.35 25.77 19.69
N LEU A 378 37.18 26.13 20.21
CA LEU A 378 36.79 27.52 20.45
C LEU A 378 37.72 28.18 21.46
N ILE A 379 38.06 27.50 22.57
CA ILE A 379 39.01 28.01 23.55
C ILE A 379 40.40 28.24 22.91
N LEU A 380 40.89 27.30 22.10
CA LEU A 380 42.16 27.45 21.38
C LEU A 380 42.14 28.60 20.38
N ILE A 381 41.06 28.75 19.61
CA ILE A 381 40.86 29.87 18.68
C ILE A 381 40.89 31.19 19.44
N LEU A 382 40.26 31.26 20.61
CA LEU A 382 40.27 32.46 21.44
C LEU A 382 41.68 32.77 21.95
N ILE A 383 42.39 31.79 22.51
CA ILE A 383 43.76 32.00 23.00
C ILE A 383 44.67 32.44 21.85
N SER A 384 44.56 31.79 20.69
CA SER A 384 45.33 32.10 19.49
C SER A 384 45.03 33.51 18.96
N THR A 385 43.76 33.88 18.85
CA THR A 385 43.34 35.21 18.40
C THR A 385 43.79 36.30 19.37
N PHE A 386 43.67 36.07 20.69
CA PHE A 386 44.19 36.99 21.70
C PHE A 386 45.71 37.16 21.62
N LYS A 387 46.45 36.06 21.46
CA LYS A 387 47.92 36.09 21.32
C LYS A 387 48.31 36.84 20.04
N LYS A 388 47.61 36.59 18.93
CA LYS A 388 47.84 37.28 17.66
C LYS A 388 47.59 38.79 17.78
N LEU A 389 46.45 39.20 18.32
CA LEU A 389 46.13 40.61 18.58
C LEU A 389 47.19 41.29 19.46
N LYS A 390 47.63 40.61 20.52
CA LYS A 390 48.67 41.13 21.43
C LYS A 390 50.00 41.32 20.68
N ASN A 391 50.40 40.33 19.90
CA ASN A 391 51.63 40.38 19.11
C ASN A 391 51.57 41.46 18.03
N GLU A 392 50.42 41.65 17.38
CA GLU A 392 50.21 42.74 16.42
C GLU A 392 50.34 44.12 17.09
N ILE A 393 49.77 44.31 18.28
CA ILE A 393 49.91 45.57 19.03
C ILE A 393 51.37 45.82 19.42
N TYR A 394 52.09 44.79 19.87
CA TYR A 394 53.52 44.94 20.20
C TYR A 394 54.37 45.21 18.96
N ALA A 395 54.10 44.52 17.85
CA ALA A 395 54.80 44.74 16.59
C ALA A 395 54.59 46.17 16.11
N LEU A 396 53.35 46.68 16.16
CA LEU A 396 53.04 48.09 15.86
C LEU A 396 53.73 49.07 16.82
N TYR A 397 53.83 48.74 18.11
CA TYR A 397 54.52 49.58 19.09
C TYR A 397 56.04 49.63 18.86
N LEU A 398 56.68 48.48 18.64
CA LEU A 398 58.11 48.38 18.34
C LEU A 398 58.45 49.04 16.99
N SER A 399 57.58 48.92 16.00
CA SER A 399 57.75 49.58 14.70
C SER A 399 57.76 51.10 14.83
N LYS A 400 57.02 51.66 15.79
CA LYS A 400 57.01 53.10 16.05
C LYS A 400 58.18 53.60 16.86
N MET A 401 58.75 52.76 17.72
CA MET A 401 60.01 53.08 18.40
C MET A 401 61.20 53.08 17.43
N GLN A 402 60.96 52.91 16.11
CA GLN A 402 61.96 52.83 15.05
C GLN A 402 62.98 51.69 15.24
N ILE A 403 62.67 50.71 16.09
CA ILE A 403 63.57 49.56 16.34
C ILE A 403 63.56 48.60 15.14
N PHE A 404 62.41 48.44 14.45
CA PHE A 404 62.28 47.64 13.22
C PHE A 404 61.22 48.23 12.27
N PHE A 405 61.46 48.24 10.96
CA PHE A 405 60.49 48.73 9.97
C PHE A 405 59.54 47.61 9.52
N ILE A 406 58.26 47.66 9.92
CA ILE A 406 57.26 46.68 9.49
C ILE A 406 56.64 47.13 8.16
N GLY A 407 56.89 46.36 7.09
CA GLY A 407 56.31 46.60 5.77
C GLY A 407 54.79 46.40 5.71
N LYS A 408 54.15 46.93 4.65
CA LYS A 408 52.69 46.84 4.38
C LYS A 408 52.13 45.40 4.31
N THR A 409 52.99 44.39 4.25
CA THR A 409 52.65 42.97 4.12
C THR A 409 51.90 42.42 5.35
N ILE A 410 52.31 42.80 6.57
CA ILE A 410 51.64 42.37 7.81
C ILE A 410 50.22 42.96 7.90
N GLN A 411 50.03 44.18 7.40
CA GLN A 411 48.71 44.83 7.37
C GLN A 411 47.75 44.20 6.36
N LYS A 412 48.26 43.58 5.28
CA LYS A 412 47.43 42.86 4.30
C LYS A 412 47.03 41.45 4.75
N GLN A 413 47.80 40.82 5.64
CA GLN A 413 47.54 39.46 6.13
C GLN A 413 46.24 39.33 6.96
N THR A 414 45.75 40.44 7.54
CA THR A 414 44.46 40.49 8.25
C THR A 414 43.27 40.44 7.30
N LEU A 415 43.42 40.95 6.06
CA LEU A 415 42.35 40.98 5.06
C LEU A 415 42.03 39.59 4.51
N THR A 416 43.01 38.69 4.40
CA THR A 416 42.81 37.33 3.90
C THR A 416 41.77 36.55 4.73
N SER A 417 41.81 36.70 6.06
CA SER A 417 40.83 36.04 6.94
C SER A 417 39.41 36.58 6.71
N THR A 418 39.27 37.89 6.48
CA THR A 418 37.99 38.51 6.15
C THR A 418 37.47 38.04 4.80
N TYR A 419 38.34 37.95 3.78
CA TYR A 419 37.93 37.45 2.45
C TYR A 419 37.50 35.99 2.46
N ILE A 420 38.21 35.11 3.18
CA ILE A 420 37.79 33.70 3.34
C ILE A 420 36.40 33.63 3.98
N LYS A 421 36.12 34.46 4.98
CA LYS A 421 34.80 34.49 5.63
C LYS A 421 33.69 35.01 4.72
N ILE A 422 33.99 36.03 3.91
CA ILE A 422 33.04 36.54 2.90
C ILE A 422 32.75 35.44 1.87
N LEU A 423 33.79 34.75 1.38
CA LEU A 423 33.64 33.65 0.43
C LEU A 423 32.79 32.52 1.03
N LEU A 424 33.10 32.10 2.27
CA LEU A 424 32.31 31.10 2.99
C LEU A 424 30.85 31.55 3.05
N PHE A 425 30.55 32.76 3.55
CA PHE A 425 29.18 33.27 3.62
C PHE A 425 28.43 33.23 2.28
N HIS A 426 29.08 33.55 1.15
CA HIS A 426 28.45 33.47 -0.17
C HIS A 426 28.19 32.02 -0.60
N ILE A 427 29.12 31.11 -0.34
CA ILE A 427 28.94 29.68 -0.57
C ILE A 427 27.76 29.16 0.26
N GLN A 428 27.60 29.62 1.50
CA GLN A 428 26.49 29.25 2.37
C GLN A 428 25.13 29.72 1.84
N ILE A 429 25.04 30.97 1.39
CA ILE A 429 23.82 31.49 0.75
C ILE A 429 23.50 30.68 -0.51
N TYR A 430 24.51 30.35 -1.32
CA TYR A 430 24.33 29.53 -2.50
C TYR A 430 23.78 28.14 -2.15
N PHE A 431 24.31 27.48 -1.11
CA PHE A 431 23.81 26.18 -0.64
C PHE A 431 22.37 26.24 -0.17
N ILE A 432 22.03 27.23 0.66
CA ILE A 432 20.65 27.48 1.09
C ILE A 432 19.76 27.70 -0.14
N SER A 433 20.18 28.53 -1.10
CA SER A 433 19.46 28.76 -2.35
C SER A 433 19.29 27.49 -3.18
N SER A 434 20.30 26.61 -3.22
CA SER A 434 20.24 25.35 -3.96
C SER A 434 19.30 24.33 -3.33
N GLN A 435 19.10 24.37 -2.01
CA GLN A 435 18.08 23.53 -1.36
C GLN A 435 16.66 23.88 -1.84
N PHE A 436 16.46 25.11 -2.30
CA PHE A 436 15.17 25.59 -2.79
C PHE A 436 14.97 25.39 -4.30
N THR A 437 15.99 24.94 -5.04
CA THR A 437 15.93 24.68 -6.49
C THR A 437 16.17 23.19 -6.79
N LYS A 438 15.56 22.65 -7.85
CA LYS A 438 15.72 21.24 -8.24
C LYS A 438 17.20 20.83 -8.27
N VAL A 439 17.48 19.65 -7.72
CA VAL A 439 18.82 19.10 -7.52
C VAL A 439 19.46 18.77 -8.88
N ASP A 440 20.49 19.51 -9.27
CA ASP A 440 21.35 19.19 -10.40
C ASP A 440 22.62 18.45 -9.95
N ILE A 441 23.25 17.72 -10.88
CA ILE A 441 24.47 16.88 -10.78
C ILE A 441 25.66 17.55 -10.04
N ILE A 442 25.65 18.88 -9.91
CA ILE A 442 26.67 19.64 -9.17
C ILE A 442 26.53 19.43 -7.64
N SER A 443 25.37 19.00 -7.14
CA SER A 443 25.12 18.75 -5.71
C SER A 443 25.98 17.63 -5.12
N SER A 444 26.21 16.55 -5.88
CA SER A 444 26.99 15.38 -5.45
C SER A 444 28.47 15.71 -5.24
N PHE A 445 29.03 16.62 -6.06
CA PHE A 445 30.41 17.07 -5.91
C PHE A 445 30.59 18.01 -4.70
N LEU A 446 29.50 18.57 -4.19
CA LEU A 446 29.49 19.57 -3.12
C LEU A 446 29.13 19.01 -1.73
N GLU A 447 28.73 17.76 -1.60
CA GLU A 447 28.44 17.12 -0.31
C GLU A 447 29.65 17.11 0.65
N PHE A 448 30.88 17.04 0.13
CA PHE A 448 32.10 17.12 0.94
C PHE A 448 32.27 18.48 1.66
N GLN A 449 31.66 19.55 1.14
CA GLN A 449 31.76 20.89 1.74
C GLN A 449 30.80 21.12 2.91
N PHE A 450 29.81 20.25 3.13
CA PHE A 450 28.81 20.40 4.19
C PHE A 450 29.40 20.37 5.60
N LEU A 451 30.44 19.55 5.82
CA LEU A 451 31.12 19.43 7.11
C LEU A 451 31.78 20.74 7.58
N PHE A 452 32.24 21.58 6.64
CA PHE A 452 32.83 22.89 6.96
C PHE A 452 31.77 23.96 7.23
N TYR A 453 30.56 23.76 6.73
CA TYR A 453 29.47 24.72 6.79
C TYR A 453 28.58 24.54 8.03
N ASN A 454 28.09 23.32 8.25
CA ASN A 454 27.19 22.99 9.34
C ASN A 454 27.74 21.79 10.11
N PRO A 455 28.52 22.03 11.19
CA PRO A 455 29.11 20.95 11.97
C PRO A 455 28.06 20.09 12.69
N LEU A 456 26.81 20.55 12.79
CA LEU A 456 25.70 19.79 13.38
C LEU A 456 25.04 18.82 12.39
N SER A 457 25.21 19.00 11.08
CA SER A 457 24.66 18.12 10.03
C SER A 457 25.65 17.05 9.56
N SER A 458 26.48 16.54 10.48
CA SER A 458 27.54 15.59 10.16
C SER A 458 26.97 14.20 9.83
N PRO A 459 27.53 13.48 8.85
CA PRO A 459 27.14 12.10 8.56
C PRO A 459 27.46 11.12 9.71
N PHE A 460 28.35 11.50 10.65
CA PHE A 460 28.87 10.60 11.68
C PHE A 460 27.98 10.48 12.93
N PHE A 461 27.04 11.42 13.13
CA PHE A 461 26.11 11.43 14.25
C PHE A 461 24.79 12.08 13.80
N SER A 462 23.67 11.64 14.37
CA SER A 462 22.35 12.17 14.02
C SER A 462 21.73 12.85 15.22
N LEU A 463 21.57 14.17 15.15
CA LEU A 463 20.88 14.93 16.19
C LEU A 463 19.41 14.47 16.28
N ASP A 464 18.82 14.06 15.16
CA ASP A 464 17.45 13.57 15.09
C ASP A 464 17.23 12.26 15.83
N CYS A 465 18.13 11.28 15.67
CA CYS A 465 18.07 10.04 16.44
C CYS A 465 18.20 10.29 17.95
N LEU A 466 18.99 11.30 18.35
CA LEU A 466 19.12 11.65 19.76
C LEU A 466 17.82 12.30 20.27
N ILE A 467 17.26 13.26 19.54
CA ILE A 467 15.99 13.88 19.91
C ILE A 467 14.89 12.83 20.03
N SER A 468 14.77 11.91 19.06
CA SER A 468 13.70 10.91 19.03
C SER A 468 13.79 9.86 20.15
N GLN A 469 14.94 9.78 20.84
CA GLN A 469 15.10 8.93 22.02
C GLN A 469 14.52 9.57 23.29
N TYR A 470 14.59 10.89 23.42
CA TYR A 470 14.24 11.60 24.66
C TYR A 470 12.93 12.39 24.57
N LYS A 471 12.32 12.48 23.39
CA LYS A 471 11.17 13.34 23.14
C LYS A 471 9.90 12.53 22.81
N PRO A 472 8.72 12.92 23.34
CA PRO A 472 7.45 12.34 22.96
C PRO A 472 7.04 12.72 21.52
N GLU A 473 6.27 11.84 20.86
CA GLU A 473 5.81 11.98 19.47
C GLU A 473 4.92 13.21 19.22
N SER A 474 4.30 13.78 20.26
CA SER A 474 3.31 14.85 20.13
C SER A 474 3.86 16.21 19.70
N VAL A 475 5.18 16.40 19.72
CA VAL A 475 5.83 17.67 19.39
C VAL A 475 6.57 17.52 18.06
N SER A 476 6.30 18.40 17.09
CA SER A 476 6.98 18.43 15.78
C SER A 476 8.50 18.40 15.90
N MET A 477 9.16 17.62 15.07
CA MET A 477 10.60 17.45 15.09
C MET A 477 11.32 18.78 14.82
N GLY A 478 10.85 19.51 13.80
CA GLY A 478 11.42 20.80 13.39
C GLY A 478 11.44 21.85 14.51
N TYR A 479 10.42 21.86 15.39
CA TYR A 479 10.39 22.78 16.55
C TYR A 479 11.54 22.52 17.52
N THR A 480 11.80 21.24 17.83
CA THR A 480 12.85 20.88 18.80
C THR A 480 14.23 21.09 18.23
N ASP A 481 14.43 20.74 16.96
CA ASP A 481 15.69 20.98 16.26
C ASP A 481 16.04 22.48 16.23
N LEU A 482 15.07 23.33 15.86
CA LEU A 482 15.25 24.79 15.89
C LEU A 482 15.58 25.30 17.30
N LEU A 483 14.84 24.83 18.31
CA LEU A 483 15.02 25.25 19.70
C LEU A 483 16.38 24.81 20.25
N ILE A 484 16.83 23.58 19.98
CA ILE A 484 18.14 23.08 20.39
C ILE A 484 19.26 23.86 19.69
N THR A 485 19.14 24.06 18.38
CA THR A 485 20.10 24.84 17.59
C THR A 485 20.25 26.27 18.13
N PHE A 486 19.16 26.86 18.65
CA PHE A 486 19.18 28.16 19.33
C PHE A 486 19.76 28.13 20.75
N ILE A 487 19.48 27.10 21.54
CA ILE A 487 19.95 26.99 22.93
C ILE A 487 21.46 26.69 23.00
N ILE A 488 22.01 25.90 22.07
CA ILE A 488 23.44 25.54 22.07
C ILE A 488 24.37 26.77 22.17
N PRO A 489 24.29 27.80 21.32
CA PRO A 489 25.16 28.97 21.42
C PRO A 489 24.95 29.77 22.71
N LEU A 490 23.73 29.77 23.27
CA LEU A 490 23.45 30.37 24.57
C LEU A 490 24.14 29.61 25.71
N LEU A 491 24.12 28.28 25.69
CA LEU A 491 24.81 27.44 26.67
C LEU A 491 26.33 27.59 26.59
N ILE A 492 26.90 27.59 25.39
CA ILE A 492 28.35 27.81 25.23
C ILE A 492 28.73 29.20 25.74
N SER A 493 27.91 30.22 25.43
CA SER A 493 28.12 31.58 25.93
C SER A 493 28.01 31.66 27.45
N SER A 494 27.04 30.99 28.07
CA SER A 494 26.89 30.98 29.53
C SER A 494 28.06 30.27 30.23
N ILE A 495 28.58 29.18 29.66
CA ILE A 495 29.79 28.49 30.15
C ILE A 495 31.00 29.43 30.10
N THR A 496 31.18 30.18 29.01
CA THR A 496 32.32 31.12 28.90
C THR A 496 32.21 32.26 29.92
N ILE A 497 30.99 32.74 30.20
CA ILE A 497 30.73 33.73 31.25
C ILE A 497 31.04 33.13 32.62
N PHE A 498 30.59 31.91 32.88
CA PHE A 498 30.84 31.21 34.14
C PHE A 498 32.35 31.02 34.41
N ILE A 499 33.12 30.60 33.41
CA ILE A 499 34.58 30.48 33.52
C ILE A 499 35.20 31.84 33.85
N SER A 500 34.76 32.91 33.19
CA SER A 500 35.25 34.27 33.45
C SER A 500 34.89 34.77 34.85
N THR A 501 33.71 34.42 35.38
CA THR A 501 33.31 34.75 36.76
C THR A 501 34.05 33.89 37.78
N SER A 502 34.41 32.66 37.47
CA SER A 502 35.25 31.84 38.35
C SER A 502 36.68 32.39 38.41
N ILE A 503 37.23 32.84 37.28
CA ILE A 503 38.52 33.55 37.23
C ILE A 503 38.45 34.88 38.00
N PHE A 504 37.31 35.58 38.00
CA PHE A 504 37.11 36.79 38.82
C PHE A 504 37.29 36.50 40.31
N ILE A 505 36.61 35.47 40.80
CA ILE A 505 36.65 35.07 42.22
C ILE A 505 38.08 34.69 42.61
N LEU A 506 38.79 33.97 41.75
CA LEU A 506 40.15 33.50 42.03
C LEU A 506 41.23 34.59 41.85
N LYS A 507 41.09 35.49 40.87
CA LYS A 507 42.13 36.47 40.48
C LYS A 507 41.50 37.80 40.05
N ARG A 508 41.09 38.61 41.02
CA ARG A 508 40.44 39.94 40.85
C ARG A 508 41.13 40.87 39.85
N LYS A 509 42.47 40.84 39.75
CA LYS A 509 43.27 41.69 38.82
C LYS A 509 43.09 41.31 37.35
N LEU A 510 42.71 40.07 37.02
CA LEU A 510 42.52 39.59 35.65
C LEU A 510 41.10 39.80 35.11
N PHE A 511 40.18 40.30 35.94
CA PHE A 511 38.75 40.34 35.64
C PHE A 511 38.36 41.16 34.41
N ARG A 512 38.79 42.42 34.34
CA ARG A 512 38.41 43.30 33.21
C ARG A 512 38.88 42.73 31.87
N ARG A 513 40.04 42.07 31.86
CA ARG A 513 40.60 41.41 30.67
C ARG A 513 39.80 40.15 30.32
N SER A 514 39.42 39.36 31.33
CA SER A 514 38.59 38.18 31.16
C SER A 514 37.20 38.52 30.62
N LEU A 515 36.53 39.53 31.18
CA LEU A 515 35.19 39.95 30.75
C LEU A 515 35.18 40.45 29.30
N TYR A 516 36.18 41.24 28.91
CA TYR A 516 36.33 41.68 27.53
C TYR A 516 36.57 40.49 26.58
N ALA A 517 37.36 39.50 27.01
CA ALA A 517 37.56 38.28 26.25
C ALA A 517 36.27 37.51 26.06
N THR A 518 35.51 37.27 27.13
CA THR A 518 34.22 36.58 27.10
C THR A 518 33.21 37.26 26.19
N LEU A 519 33.12 38.59 26.22
CA LEU A 519 32.18 39.33 25.38
C LEU A 519 32.57 39.27 23.90
N LEU A 520 33.87 39.31 23.59
CA LEU A 520 34.36 39.10 22.23
C LEU A 520 34.09 37.66 21.76
N THR A 521 34.27 36.69 22.64
CA THR A 521 33.97 35.27 22.39
C THR A 521 32.51 35.05 22.07
N SER A 522 31.59 35.59 22.86
CA SER A 522 30.16 35.41 22.62
C SER A 522 29.73 36.06 21.30
N VAL A 523 30.23 37.27 20.99
CA VAL A 523 30.00 37.90 19.69
C VAL A 523 30.55 37.03 18.55
N TYR A 524 31.73 36.44 18.71
CA TYR A 524 32.30 35.53 17.71
C TYR A 524 31.45 34.28 17.49
N ILE A 525 31.02 33.62 18.57
CA ILE A 525 30.17 32.43 18.50
C ILE A 525 28.87 32.73 17.76
N PHE A 526 28.16 33.79 18.13
CA PHE A 526 26.88 34.15 17.51
C PHE A 526 27.04 34.63 16.07
N MET A 527 27.97 35.55 15.80
CA MET A 527 28.09 36.21 14.49
C MET A 527 28.80 35.37 13.44
N ILE A 528 29.73 34.50 13.84
CA ILE A 528 30.60 33.77 12.91
C ILE A 528 30.25 32.29 12.84
N VAL A 529 29.97 31.65 13.98
CA VAL A 529 29.78 30.18 14.02
C VAL A 529 28.32 29.80 13.80
N PHE A 530 27.38 30.43 14.51
CA PHE A 530 25.97 30.01 14.53
C PHE A 530 25.05 30.85 13.63
N TYR A 531 25.51 32.01 13.13
CA TYR A 531 24.66 32.90 12.32
C TYR A 531 24.03 32.17 11.13
N SER A 532 24.84 31.43 10.36
CA SER A 532 24.39 30.77 9.15
C SER A 532 23.46 29.59 9.42
N ILE A 533 23.76 28.79 10.44
CA ILE A 533 22.93 27.65 10.86
C ILE A 533 21.54 28.13 11.32
N LEU A 534 21.50 29.20 12.13
CA LEU A 534 20.25 29.80 12.57
C LEU A 534 19.49 30.43 11.39
N LEU A 535 20.19 31.08 10.46
CA LEU A 535 19.56 31.64 9.26
C LEU A 535 18.91 30.55 8.40
N GLU A 536 19.61 29.45 8.12
CA GLU A 536 19.07 28.31 7.37
C GLU A 536 17.81 27.76 8.04
N LYS A 537 17.88 27.39 9.32
CA LYS A 537 16.74 26.79 10.04
C LYS A 537 15.55 27.73 10.16
N THR A 538 15.79 29.03 10.38
CA THR A 538 14.71 30.02 10.44
C THR A 538 14.06 30.26 9.08
N LEU A 539 14.84 30.33 8.00
CA LEU A 539 14.30 30.46 6.65
C LEU A 539 13.49 29.22 6.24
N SER A 540 14.01 28.01 6.48
CA SER A 540 13.31 26.77 6.15
C SER A 540 11.95 26.62 6.86
N SER A 541 11.73 27.31 7.99
CA SER A 541 10.43 27.32 8.66
C SER A 541 9.33 28.10 7.92
N PHE A 542 9.71 29.04 7.04
CA PHE A 542 8.78 29.87 6.27
C PHE A 542 8.48 29.31 4.89
N PHE A 543 9.31 28.37 4.40
CA PHE A 543 9.14 27.77 3.08
C PHE A 543 8.33 26.48 3.14
N CYS A 544 7.51 26.29 2.11
CA CYS A 544 6.68 25.11 1.93
C CYS A 544 6.86 24.55 0.52
N LEU A 545 6.83 23.23 0.40
CA LEU A 545 6.93 22.48 -0.84
C LEU A 545 5.57 21.87 -1.22
N ASN A 546 5.22 21.93 -2.50
CA ASN A 546 4.06 21.20 -3.02
C ASN A 546 4.48 19.74 -3.28
N LEU A 547 3.95 18.81 -2.48
CA LEU A 547 4.29 17.38 -2.58
C LEU A 547 3.08 16.49 -2.89
N ASP A 548 1.86 16.99 -2.74
CA ASP A 548 0.59 16.29 -2.99
C ASP A 548 -0.45 17.31 -3.49
N LYS A 549 -1.55 16.81 -4.07
CA LYS A 549 -2.56 17.65 -4.71
C LYS A 549 -3.13 18.66 -3.73
N ASP A 550 -2.95 19.94 -4.05
CA ASP A 550 -3.37 21.11 -3.26
C ASP A 550 -2.84 21.13 -1.81
N LYS A 551 -1.77 20.37 -1.52
CA LYS A 551 -1.16 20.28 -0.19
C LYS A 551 0.30 20.70 -0.20
N TYR A 552 0.63 21.58 0.74
CA TYR A 552 1.96 22.13 0.93
C TYR A 552 2.53 21.65 2.26
N TYR A 553 3.78 21.21 2.26
CA TYR A 553 4.49 20.68 3.44
C TYR A 553 5.68 21.56 3.80
N SER A 554 5.94 21.73 5.10
CA SER A 554 7.02 22.62 5.56
C SER A 554 8.41 22.02 5.31
N LEU A 555 9.37 22.84 4.88
CA LEU A 555 10.73 22.36 4.64
C LEU A 555 11.46 21.99 5.94
N ILE A 556 11.18 22.67 7.05
CA ILE A 556 11.81 22.34 8.35
C ILE A 556 11.34 21.00 8.91
N ASP A 557 10.12 20.59 8.56
CA ASP A 557 9.51 19.33 9.00
C ASP A 557 8.46 18.90 7.97
N LEU A 558 8.84 17.96 7.10
CA LEU A 558 8.00 17.46 6.02
C LEU A 558 6.75 16.70 6.51
N SER A 559 6.64 16.42 7.82
CA SER A 559 5.42 15.88 8.40
C SER A 559 4.31 16.92 8.59
N LEU A 560 4.64 18.22 8.56
CA LEU A 560 3.69 19.30 8.82
C LEU A 560 3.13 19.91 7.53
N GLU A 561 1.80 19.86 7.39
CA GLU A 561 1.08 20.59 6.34
C GLU A 561 0.99 22.09 6.68
N CYS A 562 1.31 22.97 5.71
CA CYS A 562 1.43 24.41 5.93
C CYS A 562 0.10 25.14 6.14
N GLY A 563 -1.02 24.62 5.61
CA GLY A 563 -2.31 25.29 5.68
C GLY A 563 -3.07 25.12 7.00
N ASN A 564 -2.81 24.04 7.75
CA ASN A 564 -3.67 23.62 8.87
C ASN A 564 -2.93 23.34 10.19
N SER A 565 -1.60 23.49 10.25
CA SER A 565 -0.85 23.10 11.44
C SER A 565 -0.62 24.26 12.42
N SER A 566 -1.32 24.21 13.56
CA SER A 566 -1.05 25.10 14.70
C SER A 566 0.40 24.97 15.23
N GLN A 567 1.03 23.82 14.99
CA GLN A 567 2.43 23.58 15.31
C GLN A 567 3.37 24.39 14.41
N LEU A 568 3.11 24.48 13.10
CA LEU A 568 3.93 25.29 12.21
C LEU A 568 3.89 26.77 12.60
N GLN A 569 2.73 27.28 12.99
CA GLN A 569 2.61 28.66 13.47
C GLN A 569 3.50 28.92 14.71
N LYS A 570 3.61 27.95 15.62
CA LYS A 570 4.54 28.04 16.76
C LYS A 570 6.00 28.05 16.30
N ILE A 571 6.37 27.22 15.33
CA ILE A 571 7.72 27.19 14.75
C ILE A 571 8.05 28.52 14.07
N GLN A 572 7.12 29.07 13.28
CA GLN A 572 7.29 30.33 12.57
C GLN A 572 7.41 31.51 13.53
N ASN A 573 6.57 31.55 14.59
CA ASN A 573 6.67 32.58 15.63
C ASN A 573 8.03 32.53 16.34
N LEU A 574 8.51 31.33 16.70
CA LEU A 574 9.84 31.16 17.30
C LEU A 574 10.95 31.60 16.33
N SER A 575 10.84 31.20 15.07
CA SER A 575 11.80 31.57 14.01
C SER A 575 11.86 33.08 13.79
N LEU A 576 10.71 33.76 13.80
CA LEU A 576 10.61 35.21 13.68
C LEU A 576 11.29 35.92 14.85
N VAL A 577 11.10 35.43 16.08
CA VAL A 577 11.79 35.97 17.27
C VAL A 577 13.30 35.81 17.15
N ILE A 578 13.79 34.63 16.75
CA ILE A 578 15.22 34.36 16.55
C ILE A 578 15.79 35.27 15.46
N LEU A 579 15.07 35.41 14.34
CA LEU A 579 15.50 36.21 13.19
C LEU A 579 15.62 37.69 13.56
N ILE A 580 14.62 38.27 14.24
CA ILE A 580 14.65 39.67 14.64
C ILE A 580 15.74 39.93 15.68
N LEU A 581 15.78 39.15 16.77
CA LEU A 581 16.67 39.42 17.89
C LEU A 581 18.14 39.14 17.55
N PHE A 582 18.42 38.02 16.89
CA PHE A 582 19.79 37.54 16.72
C PHE A 582 20.32 37.76 15.31
N LEU A 583 19.51 37.60 14.26
CA LEU A 583 19.99 37.71 12.89
C LEU A 583 19.94 39.14 12.33
N ILE A 584 19.11 40.01 12.90
CA ILE A 584 19.03 41.43 12.51
C ILE A 584 19.58 42.34 13.60
N THR A 585 19.03 42.27 14.82
CA THR A 585 19.32 43.27 15.86
C THR A 585 20.77 43.18 16.34
N LEU A 586 21.28 41.98 16.62
CA LEU A 586 22.66 41.80 17.12
C LEU A 586 23.74 42.27 16.11
N PRO A 587 23.72 41.87 14.82
CA PRO A 587 24.60 42.44 13.80
C PRO A 587 24.50 43.96 13.69
N THR A 588 23.28 44.49 13.73
CA THR A 588 23.04 45.94 13.59
C THR A 588 23.61 46.71 14.78
N ILE A 589 23.46 46.20 16.01
CA ILE A 589 24.07 46.79 17.21
C ILE A 589 25.60 46.78 17.10
N VAL A 590 26.19 45.65 16.69
CA VAL A 590 27.64 45.53 16.50
C VAL A 590 28.12 46.53 15.44
N PHE A 591 27.44 46.60 14.30
CA PHE A 591 27.74 47.54 13.22
C PHE A 591 27.63 48.99 13.69
N PHE A 592 26.54 49.36 14.37
CA PHE A 592 26.33 50.71 14.87
C PHE A 592 27.40 51.11 15.90
N LYS A 593 27.77 50.21 16.82
CA LYS A 593 28.86 50.46 17.78
C LYS A 593 30.21 50.66 17.08
N LEU A 594 30.50 49.86 16.05
CA LEU A 594 31.71 50.03 15.24
C LEU A 594 31.69 51.36 14.48
N PHE A 595 30.54 51.72 13.90
CA PHE A 595 30.36 52.97 13.16
C PHE A 595 30.48 54.20 14.06
N GLN A 596 29.85 54.21 15.23
CA GLN A 596 29.96 55.30 16.19
C GLN A 596 31.42 55.45 16.68
N SER A 597 32.10 54.33 16.88
CA SER A 597 33.51 54.30 17.30
C SER A 597 34.48 54.64 16.17
N ARG A 598 34.03 54.81 14.91
CA ARG A 598 34.92 55.01 13.75
C ARG A 598 35.86 56.19 13.91
N LYS A 599 35.40 57.30 14.51
CA LYS A 599 36.24 58.50 14.71
C LYS A 599 37.34 58.23 15.72
N ARG A 600 37.05 57.49 16.81
CA ARG A 600 38.03 57.08 17.82
C ARG A 600 39.02 56.06 17.25
N LEU A 601 38.53 55.09 16.46
CA LEU A 601 39.35 54.09 15.77
C LEU A 601 40.26 54.73 14.70
N LYS A 602 39.76 55.73 13.96
CA LYS A 602 40.57 56.53 13.03
C LYS A 602 41.57 57.43 13.75
N LYS A 603 41.23 58.01 14.91
CA LYS A 603 42.16 58.81 15.74
C LYS A 603 43.30 57.94 16.30
N LEU A 604 43.01 56.68 16.63
CA LEU A 604 44.02 55.66 16.93
C LEU A 604 44.88 55.28 15.71
N ASN A 605 44.48 55.55 14.47
CA ASN A 605 45.38 55.42 13.31
C ASN A 605 46.16 56.71 13.04
N PHE A 606 45.61 57.89 13.38
CA PHE A 606 46.20 59.21 13.07
C PHE A 606 47.09 59.80 14.19
N SER A 607 46.81 59.60 15.48
CA SER A 607 47.73 59.94 16.59
C SER A 607 48.93 58.98 16.69
N ILE A 608 49.04 58.13 15.68
CA ILE A 608 49.95 57.02 15.54
C ILE A 608 50.90 57.25 14.34
N GLY A 609 50.62 58.27 13.50
CA GLY A 609 51.46 58.76 12.42
C GLY A 609 52.02 60.19 12.63
N ARG A 610 52.04 60.68 13.87
CA ARG A 610 52.88 61.80 14.31
C ARG A 610 53.84 61.32 15.38
#